data_AF-T1AF09-F1
#
_entry.id   AF-T1AF09-F1
#
_cell.length_a   1.000
_cell.length_b   1.000
_cell.length_c   1.000
_cell.angle_alpha   90.00
_cell.angle_beta   90.00
_cell.angle_gamma   90.00
#
_symmetry.space_group_name_H-M   'P 1'
#
loop_
_entity.id
_entity.type
_entity.pdbx_description
1 polymer ?
#
loop_
_entity_poly.entity_id
_entity_poly.type
_entity_poly.pdbx_seq_one_letter_code
_entity_poly.pdbx_strand_id
1 'polypeptide(L)'
;MKVVEDLHEALVGSSPYLQFGLAFNEASGPCLIRCSGNADDLVDLAARYAETIGAGHSFIVFLRDGYPINVLNALKSVPEVCSIFCATANQVEVLIAQTDLGRGIIGVVDGMPPAGIETTDDEVARHALLREIGYKL
;
A
#
# COMPACT_ATOMS: atom_id res chain seq x y z
N MET A 1 -13.47 1.19 -13.07
CA MET A 1 -13.75 2.65 -13.08
C MET A 1 -14.08 3.17 -11.68
N LYS A 2 -15.10 2.64 -10.97
CA LYS A 2 -15.44 3.03 -9.59
C LYS A 2 -14.31 2.86 -8.55
N VAL A 3 -13.55 1.76 -8.62
CA VAL A 3 -12.46 1.43 -7.69
C VAL A 3 -11.52 2.61 -7.39
N VAL A 4 -11.15 3.38 -8.40
CA VAL A 4 -10.16 4.47 -8.25
C VAL A 4 -10.75 5.65 -7.49
N GLU A 5 -12.02 5.97 -7.72
CA GLU A 5 -12.73 7.04 -7.00
C GLU A 5 -12.93 6.64 -5.54
N ASP A 6 -13.44 5.43 -5.28
CA ASP A 6 -13.68 4.95 -3.91
C ASP A 6 -12.38 4.85 -3.09
N LEU A 7 -11.28 4.39 -3.70
CA LEU A 7 -9.97 4.38 -3.05
C LEU A 7 -9.45 5.82 -2.82
N HIS A 8 -9.66 6.73 -3.75
CA HIS A 8 -9.30 8.15 -3.57
C HIS A 8 -10.08 8.77 -2.40
N GLU A 9 -11.40 8.57 -2.37
CA GLU A 9 -12.28 9.07 -1.31
C GLU A 9 -11.88 8.51 0.06
N ALA A 10 -11.57 7.21 0.13
CA ALA A 10 -11.09 6.58 1.36
C ALA A 10 -9.76 7.21 1.84
N LEU A 11 -8.84 7.52 0.93
CA LEU A 11 -7.55 8.13 1.26
C LEU A 11 -7.68 9.60 1.68
N VAL A 12 -8.34 10.43 0.87
CA VAL A 12 -8.50 11.86 1.16
C VAL A 12 -9.36 12.10 2.42
N GLY A 13 -10.31 11.22 2.71
CA GLY A 13 -11.15 11.27 3.92
C GLY A 13 -10.42 10.88 5.21
N SER A 14 -9.23 10.27 5.13
CA SER A 14 -8.51 9.76 6.29
C SER A 14 -7.76 10.84 7.07
N SER A 15 -7.23 11.87 6.40
CA SER A 15 -6.53 13.00 7.04
C SER A 15 -6.39 14.19 6.08
N PRO A 16 -6.56 15.44 6.55
CA PRO A 16 -6.42 16.63 5.71
C PRO A 16 -4.98 16.91 5.25
N TYR A 17 -3.98 16.29 5.88
CA TYR A 17 -2.57 16.47 5.56
C TYR A 17 -1.96 15.32 4.77
N LEU A 18 -2.70 14.22 4.59
CA LEU A 18 -2.20 13.04 3.90
C LEU A 18 -1.94 13.37 2.43
N GLN A 19 -0.73 13.10 1.96
CA GLN A 19 -0.40 13.13 0.55
C GLN A 19 -0.31 11.70 0.02
N PHE A 20 -0.88 11.46 -1.16
CA PHE A 20 -0.88 10.14 -1.75
C PHE A 20 -0.91 10.15 -3.28
N GLY A 21 -0.40 9.05 -3.83
CA GLY A 21 -0.59 8.67 -5.22
C GLY A 21 -1.10 7.23 -5.30
N LEU A 22 -2.07 7.00 -6.17
CA LEU A 22 -2.76 5.73 -6.38
C LEU A 22 -2.70 5.36 -7.86
N ALA A 23 -2.43 4.10 -8.14
CA ALA A 23 -2.59 3.51 -9.47
C ALA A 23 -3.26 2.14 -9.38
N PHE A 24 -4.17 1.87 -10.31
CA PHE A 24 -4.91 0.61 -10.43
C PHE A 24 -4.82 0.07 -11.85
N ASN A 25 -4.47 -1.21 -11.99
CA ASN A 25 -4.37 -1.89 -13.28
C ASN A 25 -5.74 -2.42 -13.70
N GLU A 26 -6.40 -1.75 -14.63
CA GLU A 26 -7.63 -2.25 -15.25
C GLU A 26 -7.33 -3.55 -16.03
N ALA A 27 -8.05 -4.63 -15.76
CA ALA A 27 -7.76 -5.95 -16.35
C ALA A 27 -8.71 -6.34 -17.50
N SER A 28 -9.53 -5.41 -17.99
CA SER A 28 -10.45 -5.66 -19.10
C SER A 28 -10.70 -4.38 -19.91
N GLY A 29 -11.25 -4.53 -21.12
CA GLY A 29 -11.52 -3.40 -21.99
C GLY A 29 -10.22 -2.73 -22.46
N PRO A 30 -10.03 -1.41 -22.27
CA PRO A 30 -8.80 -0.71 -22.66
C PRO A 30 -7.53 -1.16 -21.92
N CYS A 31 -7.68 -1.87 -20.78
CA CYS A 31 -6.57 -2.35 -19.95
C CYS A 31 -5.56 -1.24 -19.57
N LEU A 32 -6.07 -0.08 -19.16
CA LEU A 32 -5.25 1.08 -18.81
C LEU A 32 -4.89 1.08 -17.32
N ILE A 33 -3.73 1.65 -17.00
CA ILE A 33 -3.40 2.04 -15.62
C ILE A 33 -4.22 3.29 -15.30
N ARG A 34 -5.07 3.19 -14.28
CA ARG A 34 -5.93 4.27 -13.83
C ARG A 34 -5.31 4.90 -12.59
N CYS A 35 -5.03 6.20 -12.66
CA CYS A 35 -4.30 6.92 -11.62
C CYS A 35 -5.18 7.96 -10.93
N SER A 36 -4.90 8.23 -9.66
CA SER A 36 -5.53 9.30 -8.88
C SER A 36 -4.63 9.67 -7.69
N GLY A 37 -4.82 10.84 -7.10
CA GLY A 37 -4.02 11.30 -5.96
C GLY A 37 -4.06 12.80 -5.79
N ASN A 38 -3.37 13.30 -4.77
CA ASN A 38 -3.24 14.73 -4.49
C ASN A 38 -1.78 15.20 -4.52
N ALA A 39 -0.84 14.35 -4.92
CA ALA A 39 0.57 14.66 -5.09
C ALA A 39 1.11 14.00 -6.37
N ASP A 40 1.36 14.80 -7.40
CA ASP A 40 1.73 14.33 -8.74
C ASP A 40 2.96 13.40 -8.73
N ASP A 41 3.96 13.71 -7.91
CA ASP A 41 5.18 12.90 -7.79
C ASP A 41 4.90 11.48 -7.26
N LEU A 42 3.93 11.35 -6.35
CA LEU A 42 3.49 10.05 -5.83
C LEU A 42 2.59 9.32 -6.83
N VAL A 43 1.78 10.06 -7.61
CA VAL A 43 0.92 9.49 -8.66
C VAL A 43 1.79 8.89 -9.76
N ASP A 44 2.81 9.60 -10.21
CA ASP A 44 3.78 9.12 -11.19
C ASP A 44 4.58 7.92 -10.67
N LEU A 45 4.91 7.91 -9.37
CA LEU A 45 5.52 6.76 -8.72
C LEU A 45 4.58 5.55 -8.73
N ALA A 46 3.31 5.73 -8.33
CA ALA A 46 2.30 4.68 -8.35
C ALA A 46 2.12 4.10 -9.75
N ALA A 47 2.01 4.94 -10.78
CA ALA A 47 1.84 4.52 -12.17
C ALA A 47 3.01 3.65 -12.64
N ARG A 48 4.25 4.08 -12.42
CA ARG A 48 5.47 3.34 -12.82
C ARG A 48 5.57 1.97 -12.16
N TYR A 49 5.27 1.88 -10.87
CA TYR A 49 5.32 0.59 -10.16
C TYR A 49 4.14 -0.31 -10.54
N ALA A 50 2.95 0.25 -10.78
CA ALA A 50 1.80 -0.51 -11.29
C ALA A 50 2.09 -1.10 -12.68
N GLU A 51 2.74 -0.34 -13.56
CA GLU A 51 3.22 -0.81 -14.87
C GLU A 51 4.24 -1.94 -14.73
N THR A 52 5.22 -1.75 -13.84
CA THR A 52 6.26 -2.76 -13.59
C THR A 52 5.68 -4.08 -13.07
N ILE A 53 4.75 -4.00 -12.11
CA ILE A 53 4.02 -5.15 -11.57
C ILE A 53 3.18 -5.80 -12.67
N GLY A 54 2.43 -5.00 -13.43
CA GLY A 54 1.68 -5.45 -14.61
C GLY A 54 0.64 -6.54 -14.33
N ALA A 55 0.24 -6.73 -13.08
CA ALA A 55 -0.80 -7.67 -12.68
C ALA A 55 -2.17 -7.01 -12.80
N GLY A 56 -3.14 -7.69 -13.44
CA GLY A 56 -4.49 -7.17 -13.57
C GLY A 56 -5.20 -7.07 -12.23
N HIS A 57 -6.00 -6.01 -12.04
CA HIS A 57 -6.75 -5.72 -10.82
C HIS A 57 -5.89 -5.56 -9.54
N SER A 58 -4.59 -5.31 -9.68
CA SER A 58 -3.77 -4.82 -8.57
C SER A 58 -3.84 -3.30 -8.47
N PHE A 59 -3.75 -2.78 -7.26
CA PHE A 59 -3.48 -1.36 -7.02
C PHE A 59 -2.24 -1.18 -6.14
N ILE A 60 -1.64 0.01 -6.26
CA ILE A 60 -0.56 0.48 -5.40
C ILE A 60 -0.88 1.88 -4.91
N VAL A 61 -0.58 2.14 -3.64
CA VAL A 61 -0.72 3.46 -3.02
C VAL A 61 0.61 3.83 -2.39
N PHE A 62 1.13 5.01 -2.76
CA PHE A 62 2.23 5.66 -2.05
C PHE A 62 1.66 6.74 -1.14
N LEU A 63 2.21 6.85 0.07
CA LEU A 63 1.80 7.80 1.10
C LEU A 63 2.98 8.69 1.49
N ARG A 64 2.69 9.95 1.79
CA ARG A 64 3.58 10.92 2.44
C ARG A 64 2.76 11.69 3.48
N ASP A 65 3.41 12.12 4.55
CA ASP A 65 2.77 12.84 5.67
C ASP A 65 1.62 12.05 6.33
N GLY A 66 1.75 10.72 6.35
CA GLY A 66 0.85 9.80 7.04
C GLY A 66 1.39 8.36 7.02
N TYR A 67 0.77 7.50 7.84
CA TYR A 67 1.17 6.10 7.98
C TYR A 67 0.07 5.16 7.46
N PRO A 68 0.42 3.94 7.02
CA PRO A 68 -0.59 2.99 6.56
C PRO A 68 -1.69 2.70 7.59
N ILE A 69 -1.37 2.68 8.88
CA ILE A 69 -2.36 2.46 9.95
C ILE A 69 -3.47 3.53 9.99
N ASN A 70 -3.25 4.71 9.40
CA ASN A 70 -4.25 5.76 9.30
C ASN A 70 -5.30 5.46 8.22
N VAL A 71 -4.96 4.66 7.20
CA VAL A 71 -5.81 4.44 6.00
C VAL A 71 -6.23 2.98 5.80
N LEU A 72 -5.51 2.03 6.39
CA LEU A 72 -5.66 0.60 6.09
C LEU A 72 -7.09 0.07 6.33
N ASN A 73 -7.77 0.53 7.37
CA ASN A 73 -9.13 0.09 7.64
C ASN A 73 -10.13 0.68 6.64
N ALA A 74 -9.95 1.95 6.25
CA ALA A 74 -10.77 2.58 5.21
C ALA A 74 -10.59 1.84 3.88
N LEU A 75 -9.35 1.57 3.48
CA LEU A 75 -9.04 0.80 2.27
C LEU A 75 -9.66 -0.61 2.30
N LYS A 76 -9.55 -1.33 3.42
CA LYS A 76 -10.18 -2.67 3.58
C LYS A 76 -11.70 -2.64 3.53
N SER A 77 -12.31 -1.50 3.86
CA SER A 77 -13.77 -1.33 3.84
C SER A 77 -14.32 -0.94 2.47
N VAL A 78 -13.46 -0.58 1.51
CA VAL A 78 -13.87 -0.31 0.13
C VAL A 78 -14.37 -1.62 -0.49
N PRO A 79 -15.62 -1.70 -1.00
CA PRO A 79 -16.23 -2.94 -1.46
C PRO A 79 -15.44 -3.68 -2.56
N GLU A 80 -14.69 -2.94 -3.37
CA GLU A 80 -13.89 -3.50 -4.47
C GLU A 80 -12.52 -4.04 -4.03
N VAL A 81 -12.11 -3.81 -2.78
CA VAL A 81 -10.82 -4.29 -2.27
C VAL A 81 -10.96 -5.71 -1.76
N CYS A 82 -10.40 -6.67 -2.50
CA CYS A 82 -10.39 -8.08 -2.08
C CYS A 82 -9.30 -8.38 -1.03
N SER A 83 -8.12 -7.78 -1.16
CA SER A 83 -6.98 -8.06 -0.29
C SER A 83 -5.95 -6.94 -0.33
N ILE A 84 -5.15 -6.84 0.72
CA ILE A 84 -3.95 -5.99 0.79
C ILE A 84 -2.76 -6.90 1.04
N PHE A 85 -1.82 -6.95 0.09
CA PHE A 85 -0.64 -7.82 0.17
C PHE A 85 0.40 -7.31 1.16
N CYS A 86 0.63 -6.00 1.19
CA CYS A 86 1.67 -5.36 2.00
C CYS A 86 1.30 -3.91 2.29
N ALA A 87 1.78 -3.38 3.41
CA ALA A 87 1.73 -1.97 3.75
C ALA A 87 2.94 -1.62 4.61
N THR A 88 4.00 -1.09 3.98
CA THR A 88 5.33 -0.99 4.58
C THR A 88 6.10 0.25 4.12
N ALA A 89 7.13 0.59 4.87
CA ALA A 89 8.20 1.52 4.48
C ALA A 89 9.56 0.81 4.31
N ASN A 90 9.60 -0.52 4.54
CA ASN A 90 10.81 -1.31 4.33
C ASN A 90 11.09 -1.48 2.82
N GLN A 91 12.28 -1.98 2.51
CA GLN A 91 12.53 -2.55 1.19
C GLN A 91 11.57 -3.73 0.97
N VAL A 92 10.93 -3.76 -0.20
CA VAL A 92 9.92 -4.76 -0.53
C VAL A 92 10.16 -5.34 -1.93
N GLU A 93 9.99 -6.65 -2.06
CA GLU A 93 9.92 -7.33 -3.35
C GLU A 93 8.50 -7.89 -3.57
N VAL A 94 7.99 -7.74 -4.79
CA VAL A 94 6.69 -8.30 -5.19
C VAL A 94 6.93 -9.54 -6.05
N LEU A 95 6.38 -10.68 -5.63
CA LEU A 95 6.53 -11.95 -6.34
C LEU A 95 5.44 -12.05 -7.41
N ILE A 96 5.87 -12.08 -8.68
CA ILE A 96 4.98 -12.14 -9.84
C ILE A 96 5.04 -13.52 -10.49
N ALA A 97 3.89 -14.17 -10.63
CA ALA A 97 3.73 -15.32 -11.51
C ALA A 97 3.20 -14.86 -12.87
N GLN A 98 3.75 -15.41 -13.95
CA GLN A 98 3.31 -15.10 -15.32
C GLN A 98 2.90 -16.37 -16.06
N THR A 99 1.81 -16.28 -16.81
CA THR A 99 1.29 -17.31 -17.72
C THR A 99 1.01 -16.70 -19.09
N ASP A 100 0.52 -17.51 -20.03
CA ASP A 100 0.08 -17.01 -21.34
C ASP A 100 -1.08 -16.01 -21.26
N LEU A 101 -1.88 -16.04 -20.18
CA LEU A 101 -2.99 -15.11 -19.97
C LEU A 101 -2.52 -13.74 -19.43
N GLY A 102 -1.48 -13.71 -18.59
CA GLY A 102 -1.04 -12.49 -17.94
C GLY A 102 -0.24 -12.72 -16.66
N ARG A 103 -0.26 -11.73 -15.77
CA ARG A 103 0.51 -11.70 -14.51
C ARG A 103 -0.40 -11.67 -13.29
N GLY A 104 0.04 -12.33 -12.21
CA GLY A 104 -0.60 -12.30 -10.91
C GLY A 104 0.41 -12.16 -9.77
N ILE A 105 0.01 -11.47 -8.70
CA ILE A 105 0.80 -11.36 -7.46
C ILE A 105 0.57 -12.62 -6.64
N ILE A 106 1.65 -13.33 -6.32
CA ILE A 106 1.62 -14.57 -5.51
C ILE A 106 2.16 -14.37 -4.10
N GLY A 107 2.77 -13.22 -3.81
CA GLY A 107 3.30 -12.91 -2.49
C GLY A 107 4.18 -11.66 -2.50
N VAL A 108 4.68 -11.33 -1.32
CA VAL A 108 5.59 -10.21 -1.07
C VAL A 108 6.70 -10.65 -0.12
N VAL A 109 7.88 -10.06 -0.27
CA VAL A 109 8.97 -10.13 0.71
C VAL A 109 9.11 -8.74 1.30
N ASP A 110 8.71 -8.57 2.57
CA ASP A 110 8.70 -7.29 3.28
C ASP A 110 9.82 -7.26 4.31
N GLY A 111 10.90 -6.54 3.98
CA GLY A 111 12.06 -6.40 4.85
C GLY A 111 12.91 -7.66 4.98
N MET A 112 13.57 -7.79 6.14
CA MET A 112 14.60 -8.78 6.40
C MET A 112 14.08 -9.90 7.33
N PRO A 113 14.66 -11.12 7.27
CA PRO A 113 14.32 -12.18 8.21
C PRO A 113 14.71 -11.80 9.65
N PRO A 114 14.02 -12.36 10.67
CA PRO A 114 14.32 -12.06 12.07
C PRO A 114 15.74 -12.52 12.44
N ALA A 115 16.47 -11.64 13.14
CA ALA A 115 17.84 -11.92 13.59
C ALA A 115 17.92 -12.62 14.97
N GLY A 116 16.79 -12.71 15.69
CA GLY A 116 16.72 -13.28 17.03
C GLY A 116 15.35 -13.07 17.67
N ILE A 117 15.24 -13.42 18.96
CA ILE A 117 14.06 -13.19 19.80
C ILE A 117 14.36 -11.98 20.71
N GLU A 118 13.36 -11.10 20.92
CA GLU A 118 13.51 -9.93 21.78
C GLU A 118 13.87 -10.30 23.22
N THR A 119 14.74 -9.51 23.85
CA THR A 119 15.05 -9.58 25.28
C THR A 119 14.08 -8.71 26.09
N THR A 120 14.13 -8.80 27.41
CA THR A 120 13.35 -7.91 28.29
C THR A 120 13.70 -6.43 28.08
N ASP A 121 14.96 -6.11 27.78
CA ASP A 121 15.38 -4.73 27.52
C ASP A 121 14.80 -4.21 26.19
N ASP A 122 14.76 -5.06 25.16
CA ASP A 122 14.13 -4.75 23.87
C ASP A 122 12.62 -4.51 24.03
N GLU A 123 11.94 -5.33 24.85
CA GLU A 123 10.53 -5.17 25.18
C GLU A 123 10.26 -3.81 25.85
N VAL A 124 11.06 -3.45 26.87
CA VAL A 124 10.96 -2.16 27.55
C VAL A 124 11.17 -1.01 26.57
N ALA A 125 12.18 -1.12 25.69
CA ALA A 125 12.49 -0.11 24.69
C ALA A 125 11.34 0.12 23.69
N ARG A 126 10.76 -0.94 23.11
CA ARG A 126 9.62 -0.77 22.17
C ARG A 126 8.38 -0.21 22.85
N HIS A 127 8.15 -0.56 24.13
CA HIS A 127 7.04 -0.01 24.90
C HIS A 127 7.23 1.47 25.25
N ALA A 128 8.48 1.90 25.53
CA ALA A 128 8.80 3.30 25.73
C ALA A 128 8.59 4.10 24.43
N LEU A 129 9.10 3.60 23.31
CA LEU A 129 8.95 4.23 22.00
C LEU A 129 7.49 4.50 21.66
N LEU A 130 6.60 3.50 21.78
CA LEU A 130 5.17 3.65 21.46
C LEU A 130 4.46 4.76 22.27
N ARG A 131 4.91 4.99 23.51
CA ARG A 131 4.39 6.08 24.36
C ARG A 131 4.99 7.42 24.00
N GLU A 132 6.28 7.45 23.67
CA GLU A 132 6.97 8.65 23.18
C GLU A 132 6.35 9.19 21.89
N ILE A 133 6.02 8.29 20.94
CA ILE A 133 5.34 8.67 19.70
C ILE A 133 3.82 8.83 19.85
N GLY A 134 3.29 8.76 21.08
CA GLY A 134 1.90 9.07 21.40
C GLY A 134 0.85 8.04 20.96
N TYR A 135 1.27 6.84 20.55
CA TYR A 135 0.35 5.79 20.06
C TYR A 135 -0.24 4.91 21.18
N LYS A 136 0.37 4.92 22.36
CA LYS A 136 -0.11 4.20 23.55
C LYS A 136 0.06 5.06 24.82
N LEU A 137 -0.79 4.80 25.80
CA LEU A 137 -0.71 5.36 27.17
C LEU A 137 0.10 4.43 28.08
#